data_AF-A0A523YM47-F1
#
_entry.id   AF-A0A523YM47-F1
#
_cell.length_a   1.000
_cell.length_b   1.000
_cell.length_c   1.000
_cell.angle_alpha   90.00
_cell.angle_beta   90.00
_cell.angle_gamma   90.00
#
_symmetry.space_group_name_H-M   'P 1'
#
loop_
_entity.id
_entity.type
_entity.pdbx_description
1 polymer ?
#
loop_
_entity_poly.entity_id
_entity_poly.type
_entity_poly.pdbx_seq_one_letter_code
_entity_poly.pdbx_strand_id
1 'polypeptide(L)' 'MRFDLQIIASWIEPGAKVLDLGCGEGELLYFLKKDKQIEGTGIERVESKVTRCIEKG' A
#
# COMPACT_ATOMS: atom_id res chain seq x y z
N MET A 1 2.46 -6.42 -9.40
CA MET A 1 1.58 -6.74 -8.26
C MET A 1 1.20 -8.21 -8.24
N ARG A 2 1.49 -8.86 -7.11
CA ARG A 2 1.21 -10.27 -6.79
C ARG A 2 -0.32 -10.52 -6.73
N PHE A 3 -0.79 -11.73 -7.07
CA PHE A 3 -2.23 -12.03 -7.21
C PHE A 3 -3.04 -11.86 -5.91
N ASP A 4 -2.43 -12.21 -4.77
CA ASP A 4 -2.96 -12.00 -3.43
C ASP A 4 -3.30 -10.53 -3.16
N LEU A 5 -2.41 -9.60 -3.57
CA LEU A 5 -2.64 -8.17 -3.41
C LEU A 5 -3.78 -7.65 -4.31
N GLN A 6 -4.01 -8.27 -5.46
CA GLN A 6 -5.13 -7.90 -6.33
C GLN A 6 -6.48 -8.28 -5.71
N ILE A 7 -6.57 -9.44 -5.06
CA ILE A 7 -7.78 -9.84 -4.34
C ILE A 7 -8.06 -8.89 -3.18
N ILE A 8 -7.06 -8.59 -2.35
CA ILE A 8 -7.19 -7.62 -1.25
C ILE A 8 -7.64 -6.26 -1.79
N ALA A 9 -6.99 -5.79 -2.86
CA ALA A 9 -7.35 -4.52 -3.46
C ALA A 9 -8.78 -4.51 -4.00
N SER A 10 -9.31 -5.64 -4.50
CA SER A 10 -10.69 -5.73 -4.98
C SER A 10 -11.73 -5.48 -3.89
N TRP A 11 -11.41 -5.81 -2.64
CA TRP A 11 -12.31 -5.64 -1.49
C TRP A 11 -12.37 -4.21 -0.95
N ILE A 12 -11.39 -3.37 -1.31
CA ILE A 12 -11.27 -2.00 -0.79
C ILE A 12 -12.09 -1.05 -1.66
N GLU A 13 -12.97 -0.26 -1.06
CA GLU A 13 -13.77 0.73 -1.78
C GLU A 13 -12.93 1.96 -2.18
N PRO A 14 -13.27 2.63 -3.29
CA PRO A 14 -12.67 3.92 -3.63
C PRO A 14 -12.88 4.96 -2.51
N GLY A 15 -11.87 5.78 -2.24
CA GLY A 15 -11.92 6.80 -1.18
C GLY A 15 -11.84 6.26 0.25
N ALA A 16 -11.69 4.95 0.44
CA ALA A 16 -11.58 4.35 1.76
C ALA A 16 -10.34 4.84 2.52
N LYS A 17 -10.38 4.78 3.86
CA LYS A 17 -9.22 4.99 4.72
C LYS A 17 -8.58 3.64 5.05
N VAL A 18 -7.29 3.48 4.73
CA VAL A 18 -6.59 2.18 4.80
C VAL A 18 -5.34 2.30 5.67
N LEU A 19 -5.17 1.35 6.60
CA LEU A 19 -3.96 1.15 7.37
C LEU A 19 -3.31 -0.19 6.95
N ASP A 20 -2.12 -0.11 6.36
CA ASP A 20 -1.35 -1.28 5.91
C ASP A 20 -0.24 -1.61 6.92
N LEU A 21 -0.31 -2.78 7.54
CA LEU A 21 0.62 -3.23 8.57
C LEU A 21 1.58 -4.27 8.00
N GLY A 22 2.88 -3.98 8.06
CA GLY A 22 3.89 -4.76 7.34
C GLY A 22 3.84 -4.47 5.84
N CYS A 23 3.71 -3.20 5.46
CA CYS A 23 3.49 -2.78 4.08
C CYS A 23 4.67 -3.12 3.14
N GLY A 24 5.82 -3.55 3.66
CA GLY A 24 6.98 -3.94 2.86
C GLY A 24 7.47 -2.79 1.99
N GLU A 25 7.40 -2.97 0.66
CA GLU A 25 7.75 -1.92 -0.32
C GLU A 25 6.57 -0.98 -0.69
N GLY A 26 5.39 -1.17 -0.09
CA GLY A 26 4.22 -0.30 -0.29
C GLY A 26 3.50 -0.50 -1.63
N GLU A 27 3.70 -1.62 -2.33
CA GLU A 27 3.10 -1.89 -3.65
C GLU A 27 1.56 -1.80 -3.63
N LEU A 28 0.92 -2.33 -2.57
CA LEU A 28 -0.53 -2.31 -2.40
C LEU A 28 -1.06 -0.89 -2.14
N LEU A 29 -0.47 -0.19 -1.17
CA LEU A 29 -0.82 1.20 -0.86
C LEU A 29 -0.65 2.12 -2.08
N TYR A 30 0.40 1.93 -2.85
CA TYR A 30 0.63 2.68 -4.09
C TYR A 30 -0.48 2.44 -5.12
N PHE A 31 -0.82 1.18 -5.38
CA PHE A 31 -1.92 0.81 -6.28
C PHE A 31 -3.25 1.42 -5.80
N LEU A 32 -3.60 1.24 -4.53
CA LEU A 32 -4.85 1.75 -3.99
C LEU A 32 -4.93 3.28 -4.05
N LYS A 33 -3.84 4.00 -3.76
CA LYS A 33 -3.83 5.47 -3.87
C LYS A 33 -4.05 5.91 -5.31
N LYS A 34 -3.39 5.25 -6.27
CA LYS A 34 -3.47 5.60 -7.69
C LYS A 34 -4.85 5.26 -8.28
N ASP A 35 -5.31 4.02 -8.08
CA ASP A 35 -6.47 3.48 -8.78
C ASP A 35 -7.78 3.65 -7.99
N LYS A 36 -7.70 3.79 -6.66
CA LYS A 36 -8.88 3.88 -5.78
C LYS A 36 -8.95 5.17 -4.97
N GLN A 37 -7.98 6.08 -5.10
CA GLN A 37 -8.00 7.39 -4.44
C GLN A 37 -8.20 7.29 -2.91
N ILE A 38 -7.61 6.26 -2.28
CA ILE A 38 -7.73 6.03 -0.84
C ILE A 38 -6.92 7.04 -0.01
N GLU A 39 -7.28 7.19 1.26
CA GLU A 39 -6.41 7.78 2.28
C GLU A 39 -5.64 6.65 2.99
N GLY A 40 -4.38 6.43 2.59
CA GLY A 40 -3.60 5.27 3.02
C GLY A 40 -2.34 5.58 3.83
N THR A 41 -2.16 4.88 4.96
CA THR A 41 -0.94 4.92 5.81
C THR A 41 -0.32 3.53 5.91
N GLY A 42 0.99 3.43 5.71
CA GLY A 42 1.75 2.19 5.86
C GLY A 42 2.63 2.22 7.11
N ILE A 43 2.71 1.10 7.82
CA ILE A 43 3.62 0.89 8.95
C ILE A 43 4.49 -0.32 8.63
N GLU A 44 5.81 -0.13 8.60
CA GLU A 44 6.79 -1.20 8.44
C GLU A 44 7.78 -1.14 9.62
N ARG A 45 8.05 -2.30 10.22
CA ARG A 45 8.97 -2.43 11.35
C ARG A 45 10.40 -2.70 10.91
N VAL A 46 10.59 -3.16 9.66
CA VAL A 46 11.90 -3.46 9.08
C VAL A 46 12.42 -2.25 8.28
N GLU A 47 13.29 -1.45 8.90
CA GLU A 47 13.88 -0.23 8.31
C GLU A 47 14.56 -0.45 6.95
N SER A 48 15.13 -1.62 6.68
CA SER A 48 15.82 -1.92 5.42
C SER A 48 14.92 -1.95 4.18
N LYS A 49 13.58 -1.98 4.34
CA LYS A 49 12.61 -1.85 3.24
C LYS A 49 12.07 -0.43 3.06
N VAL A 50 12.32 0.48 4.02
CA VAL A 50 11.80 1.84 4.02
C VAL A 50 12.51 2.73 2.99
N THR A 51 13.80 2.49 2.72
CA THR A 51 14.62 3.31 1.80
C THR A 51 14.04 3.39 0.38
N ARG A 52 13.41 2.32 -0.11
CA ARG A 52 12.82 2.25 -1.46
C ARG A 52 11.44 2.92 -1.56
N CYS A 53 10.75 3.08 -0.43
CA CYS A 53 9.49 3.83 -0.37
C CYS A 53 9.73 5.34 -0.43
N ILE A 54 10.87 5.83 0.08
CA ILE A 54 11.23 7.25 0.04
C ILE A 54 11.61 7.70 -1.38
N GLU A 55 12.24 6.85 -2.19
CA GLU A 55 12.64 7.21 -3.58
C GLU A 55 11.46 7.34 -4.56
N LYS A 56 10.26 6.84 -4.20
CA LYS A 56 9.06 6.92 -5.04
C LYS A 56 8.05 7.98 -4.59
N GLY A 57 8.42 8.79 -3.59
CA GLY A 57 7.62 9.88 -3.02
C GLY A 57 8.28 11.22 -3.20
#